data_AF-A0A9W7IQI9-F1
#
_entry.id   AF-A0A9W7IQI9-F1
#
_cell.length_a   1.000
_cell.length_b   1.000
_cell.length_c   1.000
_cell.angle_alpha   90.00
_cell.angle_beta   90.00
_cell.angle_gamma   90.00
#
_symmetry.space_group_name_H-M   'P 1'
#
loop_
_entity.id
_entity.type
_entity.pdbx_description
1 polymer ?
#
loop_
_entity_poly.entity_id
_entity_poly.type
_entity_poly.pdbx_seq_one_letter_code
_entity_poly.pdbx_strand_id
1 'polypeptide(L)'
;MVSEGSMAENSSAKPFTNKSISIRLDDTNYLLWKQQIFFAIESLALADHINNSFTVLDQYLSSDRSCRINPEYACYKQEDNALYSWLLSSIGSSILSSLVNCKNVL
;
A
#
# COMPACT_ATOMS: atom_id res chain seq x y z
N MET A 1 -38.93 23.84 4.70
CA MET A 1 -37.88 24.43 3.85
C MET A 1 -36.62 23.63 4.14
N VAL A 2 -36.22 22.83 3.16
CA VAL A 2 -35.12 21.86 3.21
C VAL A 2 -33.77 22.59 3.24
N SER A 3 -32.82 22.08 4.02
CA SER A 3 -31.48 21.72 3.54
C SER A 3 -30.68 21.05 4.64
N GLU A 4 -30.81 19.73 4.70
CA GLU A 4 -29.72 18.84 5.08
C GLU A 4 -28.67 18.83 3.95
N GLY A 5 -27.39 18.83 4.32
CA GLY A 5 -26.24 18.64 3.43
C GLY A 5 -25.02 18.44 4.33
N SER A 6 -24.86 17.24 4.89
CA SER A 6 -24.12 16.10 4.33
C SER A 6 -22.62 16.43 4.20
N MET A 7 -21.83 16.07 5.22
CA MET A 7 -21.08 14.81 5.30
C MET A 7 -19.76 14.87 4.53
N ALA A 8 -18.84 15.72 5.02
CA ALA A 8 -17.42 15.42 4.85
C ALA A 8 -17.03 14.49 5.99
N GLU A 9 -17.42 13.21 5.88
CA GLU A 9 -16.64 12.18 6.55
C GLU A 9 -15.25 12.25 5.92
N ASN A 10 -14.37 12.98 6.62
CA ASN A 10 -12.94 12.90 6.43
C ASN A 10 -12.60 11.42 6.58
N SER A 11 -12.57 10.71 5.46
CA SER A 11 -12.25 9.30 5.38
C SER A 11 -10.77 9.20 5.76
N SER A 12 -10.55 9.19 7.07
CA SER A 12 -9.30 8.78 7.69
C SER A 12 -9.12 7.34 7.22
N ALA A 13 -8.38 7.19 6.13
CA ALA A 13 -8.03 5.90 5.56
C ALA A 13 -7.44 5.08 6.70
N LYS A 14 -8.25 4.15 7.22
CA LYS A 14 -7.87 3.34 8.37
C LYS A 14 -6.70 2.51 7.90
N PRO A 15 -5.50 2.67 8.49
CA PRO A 15 -4.37 1.88 8.06
C PRO A 15 -4.72 0.42 8.33
N PHE A 16 -4.72 -0.40 7.28
CA PHE A 16 -4.93 -1.84 7.35
C PHE A 16 -3.80 -2.58 8.09
N THR A 17 -2.86 -1.82 8.66
CA THR A 17 -1.77 -2.26 9.53
C THR A 17 -2.23 -3.06 10.75
N ASN A 18 -3.54 -3.07 11.07
CA ASN A 18 -4.10 -3.89 12.13
C ASN A 18 -4.39 -5.35 11.73
N LYS A 19 -4.37 -5.70 10.44
CA LYS A 19 -4.39 -7.11 10.02
C LYS A 19 -2.97 -7.69 10.14
N SER A 20 -2.68 -8.28 11.30
CA SER A 20 -1.39 -8.93 11.56
C SER A 20 -1.26 -10.21 10.74
N ILE A 21 -0.38 -10.20 9.74
CA ILE A 21 0.16 -11.45 9.19
C ILE A 21 1.09 -12.01 10.26
N SER A 22 0.77 -13.21 10.76
CA SER A 22 1.54 -13.85 11.82
C SER A 22 2.88 -14.41 11.33
N ILE A 23 3.05 -14.61 10.02
CA ILE A 23 4.22 -15.26 9.43
C ILE A 23 5.07 -14.22 8.72
N ARG A 24 6.31 -14.06 9.17
CA ARG A 24 7.33 -13.29 8.45
C ARG A 24 8.06 -14.18 7.46
N LEU A 25 8.39 -13.64 6.28
CA LEU A 25 9.13 -14.36 5.26
C LEU A 25 10.49 -14.83 5.80
N ASP A 26 10.77 -16.11 5.66
CA ASP A 26 12.09 -16.72 5.86
C ASP A 26 12.49 -17.55 4.63
N ASP A 27 13.64 -18.20 4.71
CA ASP A 27 14.24 -19.01 3.65
C ASP A 27 13.50 -20.33 3.38
N THR A 28 12.57 -20.72 4.25
CA THR A 28 11.84 -22.00 4.18
C THR A 28 10.35 -21.84 3.90
N ASN A 29 9.79 -20.66 4.12
CA ASN A 29 8.34 -20.46 4.18
C ASN A 29 7.75 -19.63 3.03
N TYR A 30 8.52 -19.34 1.98
CA TYR A 30 8.12 -18.43 0.89
C TYR A 30 6.71 -18.70 0.33
N LEU A 31 6.36 -19.96 0.05
CA LEU A 31 5.05 -20.31 -0.51
C LEU A 31 3.91 -19.99 0.45
N LEU A 32 4.08 -20.32 1.74
CA LEU A 32 3.09 -20.05 2.77
C LEU A 32 2.95 -18.55 3.02
N TRP A 33 4.06 -17.83 3.13
CA TRP A 33 4.08 -16.37 3.24
C TRP A 33 3.38 -15.71 2.05
N LYS A 34 3.71 -16.12 0.82
CA LYS A 34 3.09 -15.59 -0.40
C LYS A 34 1.58 -15.78 -0.42
N GLN A 35 1.11 -16.95 0.00
CA GLN A 35 -0.32 -17.24 0.08
C GLN A 35 -1.02 -16.33 1.09
N GLN A 36 -0.45 -16.14 2.28
CA GLN A 36 -1.03 -15.25 3.30
C GLN A 36 -1.06 -13.80 2.85
N ILE A 37 0.02 -13.32 2.22
CA ILE A 37 0.12 -11.97 1.67
C ILE A 37 -0.95 -11.76 0.59
N PHE A 38 -1.07 -12.70 -0.35
CA PHE A 38 -2.07 -12.63 -1.42
C PHE A 38 -3.50 -12.53 -0.88
N PHE A 39 -3.90 -13.43 0.02
CA PHE A 39 -5.24 -13.37 0.61
C PHE A 39 -5.49 -12.10 1.43
N ALA A 40 -4.47 -11.61 2.13
CA ALA A 40 -4.58 -10.37 2.90
C ALA A 40 -4.81 -9.16 1.97
N ILE A 41 -4.06 -9.04 0.87
CA ILE A 41 -4.22 -7.98 -0.13
C ILE A 41 -5.62 -8.01 -0.77
N GLU A 42 -6.07 -9.19 -1.20
CA GLU A 42 -7.42 -9.38 -1.76
C GLU A 42 -8.50 -8.97 -0.74
N SER A 43 -8.36 -9.37 0.53
CA SER A 43 -9.31 -9.03 1.60
C SER A 43 -9.34 -7.55 1.99
N LEU A 44 -8.40 -6.76 1.50
CA LEU A 44 -8.27 -5.33 1.74
C LEU A 44 -8.60 -4.51 0.49
N ALA A 45 -9.01 -5.16 -0.61
CA ALA A 45 -9.21 -4.52 -1.92
C ALA A 45 -7.97 -3.74 -2.41
N LEU A 46 -6.77 -4.22 -2.06
CA LEU A 46 -5.49 -3.60 -2.45
C LEU A 46 -4.85 -4.26 -3.68
N ALA A 47 -5.53 -5.23 -4.30
CA ALA A 47 -4.99 -5.96 -5.45
C ALA A 47 -4.64 -5.04 -6.63
N ASP A 48 -5.40 -3.96 -6.81
CA ASP A 48 -5.19 -2.97 -7.88
C ASP A 48 -3.88 -2.20 -7.73
N HIS A 49 -3.36 -2.04 -6.51
CA HIS A 49 -2.04 -1.45 -6.24
C HIS A 49 -0.88 -2.34 -6.71
N ILE A 50 -1.12 -3.64 -6.98
CA ILE A 50 -0.09 -4.61 -7.37
C ILE A 50 -0.18 -4.96 -8.85
N ASN A 51 -1.39 -5.16 -9.37
CA ASN A 51 -1.60 -5.65 -10.73
C ASN A 51 -1.28 -4.63 -11.82
N ASN A 52 -0.87 -3.41 -11.45
CA ASN A 52 -0.52 -2.32 -12.38
C ASN A 52 -1.63 -2.03 -13.41
N SER A 53 -2.85 -2.49 -13.13
CA SER A 53 -4.04 -2.38 -13.96
C SER A 53 -4.77 -1.05 -13.73
N PHE A 54 -4.39 -0.33 -12.68
CA PHE A 54 -4.93 0.98 -12.37
C PHE A 54 -4.17 2.06 -13.13
N THR A 55 -4.90 2.90 -13.88
CA THR A 55 -4.34 4.10 -14.48
C THR A 55 -3.96 5.05 -13.34
N VAL A 56 -2.66 5.30 -13.16
CA VAL A 56 -2.16 6.24 -12.14
C VAL A 56 -2.91 7.56 -12.27
N LEU A 57 -3.62 7.95 -11.20
CA LEU A 57 -4.34 9.22 -11.12
C LEU A 57 -3.36 10.38 -11.38
N ASP A 58 -3.79 11.38 -12.13
CA ASP A 58 -2.98 12.57 -12.33
C ASP A 58 -2.67 13.23 -10.98
N GLN A 59 -1.38 13.40 -10.69
CA GLN A 59 -0.89 13.96 -9.43
C GLN A 59 -1.42 15.38 -9.20
N TYR A 60 -1.66 16.12 -10.28
CA TYR A 60 -2.07 17.52 -10.25
C TYR A 60 -3.38 17.70 -11.02
N LEU A 61 -4.31 18.46 -10.45
CA LEU A 61 -5.60 18.77 -11.09
C LEU A 61 -5.48 19.74 -12.29
N SER A 62 -4.27 20.23 -12.60
CA SER A 62 -4.01 21.19 -13.67
C SER A 62 -2.64 20.95 -14.29
N SER A 63 -2.51 21.22 -15.60
CA SER A 63 -1.25 21.11 -16.36
C SER A 63 -0.16 22.08 -15.87
N ASP A 64 -0.57 23.14 -15.18
CA ASP A 64 0.31 23.98 -14.39
C ASP A 64 0.58 23.25 -13.07
N ARG A 65 1.81 22.76 -12.91
CA ARG A 65 2.29 21.98 -11.75
C ARG A 65 2.19 22.72 -10.40
N SER A 66 1.58 23.90 -10.34
CA SER A 66 1.62 24.79 -9.19
C SER A 66 0.37 24.83 -8.32
N CYS A 67 -0.82 24.36 -8.72
CA CYS A 67 -2.01 24.81 -7.96
C CYS A 67 -2.66 23.81 -6.99
N ARG A 68 -2.92 22.53 -7.31
CA ARG A 68 -3.57 21.61 -6.34
C ARG A 68 -3.22 20.14 -6.61
N ILE A 69 -2.75 19.44 -5.59
CA ILE A 69 -2.62 17.97 -5.61
C ILE A 69 -4.03 17.38 -5.70
N ASN A 70 -4.22 16.40 -6.58
CA ASN A 70 -5.46 15.65 -6.62
C ASN A 70 -5.64 14.88 -5.30
N PRO A 71 -6.70 15.13 -4.52
CA PRO A 71 -6.93 14.41 -3.26
C PRO A 71 -7.05 12.90 -3.46
N GLU A 72 -7.55 12.44 -4.61
CA GLU A 72 -7.62 11.01 -4.95
C GLU A 72 -6.21 10.42 -5.14
N TYR A 73 -5.31 11.16 -5.81
CA TYR A 73 -3.91 10.76 -5.93
C TYR A 73 -3.21 10.72 -4.57
N ALA A 74 -3.48 11.68 -3.69
CA ALA A 74 -2.92 11.69 -2.34
C ALA A 74 -3.40 10.48 -1.52
N CYS A 75 -4.68 10.12 -1.61
CA CYS A 75 -5.27 8.93 -0.99
C CYS A 75 -4.63 7.65 -1.53
N TYR A 76 -4.60 7.50 -2.86
CA TYR A 76 -3.92 6.39 -3.54
C TYR A 76 -2.47 6.25 -3.06
N LYS A 77 -1.72 7.35 -3.03
CA LYS A 77 -0.30 7.32 -2.64
C LYS A 77 -0.10 6.98 -1.17
N GLN A 78 -1.03 7.39 -0.30
CA GLN A 78 -1.01 7.01 1.10
C GLN A 78 -1.22 5.51 1.29
N GLU A 79 -2.19 4.93 0.57
CA GLU A 79 -2.45 3.48 0.59
C GLU A 79 -1.28 2.68 0.02
N ASP A 80 -0.72 3.11 -1.11
CA ASP A 80 0.46 2.51 -1.74
C ASP A 80 1.67 2.49 -0.78
N ASN A 81 1.96 3.63 -0.13
CA ASN A 81 3.04 3.71 0.86
C ASN A 81 2.77 2.83 2.10
N ALA A 82 1.51 2.74 2.54
CA ALA A 82 1.13 1.88 3.65
C ALA A 82 1.30 0.39 3.27
N LEU A 83 0.94 0.01 2.04
CA LEU A 83 1.08 -1.35 1.52
C LEU A 83 2.55 -1.72 1.44
N TYR A 84 3.38 -0.82 0.92
CA TYR A 84 4.83 -0.99 0.87
C TYR A 84 5.44 -1.20 2.26
N SER A 85 5.10 -0.34 3.23
CA SER A 85 5.58 -0.45 4.61
C SER A 85 5.15 -1.77 5.27
N TRP A 86 3.90 -2.17 5.06
CA TRP A 86 3.36 -3.42 5.58
C TRP A 86 4.02 -4.65 4.94
N LEU A 87 4.20 -4.67 3.62
CA LEU A 87 4.94 -5.73 2.92
C LEU A 87 6.36 -5.85 3.46
N LEU A 88 7.09 -4.74 3.63
CA LEU A 88 8.42 -4.74 4.23
C LEU A 88 8.41 -5.31 5.66
N SER A 89 7.42 -4.96 6.47
CA SER A 89 7.29 -5.46 7.85
C SER A 89 7.00 -6.98 7.93
N SER A 90 6.48 -7.54 6.84
CA SER A 90 6.22 -8.97 6.69
C SER A 90 7.47 -9.76 6.28
N ILE A 91 8.58 -9.11 5.94
CA ILE A 91 9.83 -9.79 5.58
C ILE A 91 10.66 -10.02 6.85
N GLY A 92 11.15 -11.25 7.04
CA GLY A 92 12.03 -11.59 8.15
C GLY A 92 13.41 -10.93 8.02
N SER A 93 14.02 -10.61 9.16
CA SER A 93 15.32 -9.94 9.23
C SER A 93 16.45 -10.70 8.54
N SER A 94 16.35 -12.04 8.47
CA SER A 94 17.30 -12.92 7.79
C SER A 94 17.34 -12.72 6.26
N ILE A 95 16.19 -12.43 5.65
CA ILE A 95 16.10 -12.13 4.22
C ILE A 95 16.50 -10.68 3.96
N LEU A 96 16.12 -9.74 4.84
CA LEU A 96 16.51 -8.33 4.73
C LEU A 96 18.03 -8.14 4.80
N SER A 97 18.73 -8.87 5.67
CA SER A 97 20.19 -8.81 5.76
C SER A 97 20.87 -9.35 4.49
N SER A 98 20.33 -10.41 3.90
CA SER A 98 20.80 -10.96 2.61
C SER A 98 20.65 -9.92 1.48
N LEU A 99 19.50 -9.23 1.40
CA LEU A 99 19.23 -8.20 0.39
C LEU A 99 20.16 -6.98 0.51
N VAL A 100 20.55 -6.56 1.72
CA VAL A 100 21.53 -5.49 1.94
C VAL A 100 22.92 -5.93 1.49
N ASN A 101 23.27 -7.20 1.69
CA ASN A 101 24.55 -7.76 1.25
C ASN A 101 24.63 -7.90 -0.29
N CYS A 102 23.50 -8.06 -0.97
CA CYS A 102 23.43 -8.08 -2.44
C CYS A 102 23.65 -6.71 -3.10
N LYS A 103 23.53 -5.59 -2.36
CA LYS A 103 23.80 -4.24 -2.90
C LYS A 103 25.30 -3.89 -2.98
N ASN A 104 26.19 -4.75 -2.50
CA ASN A 104 27.65 -4.52 -2.47
C ASN A 104 28.42 -5.22 -3.62
N VAL A 105 27.74 -5.75 -4.64
CA VAL A 105 28.38 -6.53 -5.73
C VAL A 105 28.03 -6.01 -7.13
N LEU A 106 27.66 -4.72 -7.26
CA LEU A 106 27.57 -4.03 -8.55
C LEU A 106 28.44 -2.76 -8.51
#